data_AF-X0PTW4-F1
#
_entry.id   AF-X0PTW4-F1
#
_cell.length_a   1.000
_cell.length_b   1.000
_cell.length_c   1.000
_cell.angle_alpha   90.00
_cell.angle_beta   90.00
_cell.angle_gamma   90.00
#
_symmetry.space_group_name_H-M   'P 1'
#
loop_
_entity.id
_entity.type
_entity.pdbx_description
1 polymer ?
#
loop_
_entity_poly.entity_id
_entity_poly.type
_entity_poly.pdbx_seq_one_letter_code
_entity_poly.pdbx_strand_id
1 'polypeptide(L)'
;MAIGTVSEWVAGISQFLAVCVALFLPYYNQHKKLKRRTRNLRVIIKQLGKEALAGEKKAIPTLEIYLTVSFLEDTNADMERLLVQGRVILETLKQLPDQDTADYPAAAAHVKHLLAQVA
;
A
#
# COMPACT_ATOMS: atom_id res chain seq x y z
N MET A 1 -58.75 -0.02 6.68
CA MET A 1 -57.38 -0.51 6.89
C MET A 1 -56.69 0.43 7.84
N ALA A 2 -56.38 -0.01 9.05
CA ALA A 2 -55.45 0.74 9.90
C ALA A 2 -54.10 0.71 9.18
N ILE A 3 -53.62 1.88 8.75
CA ILE A 3 -52.22 2.06 8.38
C ILE A 3 -51.40 1.42 9.52
N GLY A 4 -50.52 0.47 9.18
CA GLY A 4 -49.84 -0.39 10.15
C GLY A 4 -49.27 0.39 11.34
N THR A 5 -49.15 -0.27 12.49
CA THR A 5 -48.68 0.38 13.72
C THR A 5 -47.30 0.99 13.50
N VAL A 6 -46.98 2.09 14.20
CA VAL A 6 -45.66 2.77 14.06
C VAL A 6 -44.50 1.78 14.22
N SER A 7 -44.66 0.77 15.07
CA SER A 7 -43.70 -0.32 15.28
C SER A 7 -43.42 -1.15 14.01
N GLU A 8 -44.45 -1.50 13.24
CA GLU A 8 -44.30 -2.28 11.99
C GLU A 8 -43.59 -1.49 10.90
N TRP A 9 -43.86 -0.17 10.81
CA TRP A 9 -43.12 0.71 9.91
C TRP A 9 -41.65 0.83 10.29
N VAL A 10 -41.35 0.95 11.58
CA VAL A 10 -39.96 0.99 12.10
C VAL A 10 -39.26 -0.35 11.86
N ALA A 11 -39.95 -1.47 12.05
CA ALA A 11 -39.42 -2.79 11.75
C ALA A 11 -39.10 -2.93 10.25
N GLY A 12 -40.01 -2.54 9.36
CA GLY A 12 -39.79 -2.56 7.91
C GLY A 12 -38.62 -1.68 7.47
N ILE A 13 -38.50 -0.46 8.02
CA ILE A 13 -37.39 0.45 7.73
C ILE A 13 -36.07 -0.12 8.24
N SER A 14 -36.02 -0.66 9.45
CA SER A 14 -34.79 -1.23 10.01
C SER A 14 -34.33 -2.48 9.26
N GLN A 15 -35.26 -3.34 8.83
CA GLN A 15 -34.94 -4.51 8.00
C GLN A 15 -34.43 -4.10 6.62
N PHE A 16 -35.06 -3.12 5.98
CA PHE A 16 -34.59 -2.59 4.71
C PHE A 16 -33.18 -1.99 4.83
N LEU A 17 -32.93 -1.19 5.87
CA LEU A 17 -31.61 -0.63 6.16
C LEU A 17 -30.56 -1.72 6.44
N ALA A 18 -30.92 -2.76 7.20
CA ALA A 18 -30.01 -3.88 7.48
C ALA A 18 -29.60 -4.61 6.19
N VAL A 19 -30.54 -4.85 5.28
CA VAL A 19 -30.27 -5.46 3.96
C VAL A 19 -29.38 -4.54 3.12
N CYS A 20 -29.68 -3.24 3.07
CA CYS A 20 -28.84 -2.27 2.37
C CYS A 20 -27.41 -2.26 2.92
N VAL A 21 -27.24 -2.16 4.24
CA VAL A 21 -25.91 -2.17 4.86
C VAL A 21 -25.20 -3.48 4.56
N ALA A 22 -25.85 -4.64 4.71
CA ALA A 22 -25.24 -5.94 4.41
C ALA A 22 -24.76 -6.05 2.95
N LEU A 23 -25.47 -5.43 2.01
CA LEU A 23 -25.11 -5.42 0.60
C LEU A 23 -23.91 -4.51 0.30
N PHE A 24 -23.81 -3.34 0.97
CA PHE A 24 -22.74 -2.36 0.71
C PHE A 24 -21.52 -2.46 1.64
N LEU A 25 -21.63 -3.11 2.79
CA LEU A 25 -20.52 -3.35 3.72
C LEU A 25 -19.32 -4.08 3.10
N PRO A 26 -19.48 -5.16 2.30
CA PRO A 26 -18.33 -5.83 1.69
C PRO A 26 -17.58 -4.88 0.74
N TYR A 27 -18.30 -4.12 -0.06
CA TYR A 27 -17.71 -3.12 -0.97
C TYR A 27 -16.92 -2.07 -0.19
N TYR A 28 -17.52 -1.45 0.83
CA TYR A 28 -16.84 -0.46 1.65
C TYR A 28 -15.56 -1.01 2.32
N ASN A 29 -15.63 -2.23 2.85
CA ASN A 29 -14.50 -2.88 3.49
C ASN A 29 -13.36 -3.17 2.51
N GLN A 30 -13.67 -3.60 1.28
CA GLN A 30 -12.67 -3.81 0.22
C GLN A 30 -11.94 -2.50 -0.10
N HIS A 31 -12.66 -1.40 -0.32
CA HIS A 31 -12.04 -0.09 -0.60
C HIS A 31 -11.16 0.40 0.54
N LYS A 32 -11.62 0.24 1.79
CA LYS A 32 -10.86 0.63 2.97
C LYS A 32 -9.60 -0.23 3.12
N LYS A 33 -9.67 -1.52 2.82
CA LYS A 33 -8.52 -2.44 2.85
C LYS A 33 -7.49 -2.06 1.79
N LEU A 34 -7.92 -1.79 0.56
CA LEU A 34 -7.04 -1.33 -0.53
C LEU A 34 -6.31 -0.04 -0.14
N LYS A 35 -7.03 0.99 0.32
CA LYS A 35 -6.42 2.26 0.74
C LYS A 35 -5.37 2.09 1.84
N ARG A 36 -5.64 1.20 2.81
CA ARG A 36 -4.68 0.87 3.88
C ARG A 36 -3.44 0.17 3.33
N ARG A 37 -3.61 -0.78 2.41
CA ARG A 37 -2.51 -1.51 1.76
C ARG A 37 -1.63 -0.58 0.93
N THR A 38 -2.21 0.25 0.07
CA THR A 38 -1.48 1.26 -0.72
C THR A 38 -0.63 2.16 0.18
N ARG A 39 -1.21 2.64 1.29
CA ARG A 39 -0.48 3.46 2.27
C ARG A 39 0.66 2.67 2.93
N ASN A 40 0.42 1.43 3.33
CA ASN A 40 1.43 0.60 3.98
C ASN A 40 2.59 0.28 3.03
N LEU A 41 2.30 -0.05 1.76
CA LEU A 41 3.30 -0.28 0.73
C LEU A 41 4.21 0.95 0.55
N ARG A 42 3.61 2.14 0.46
CA ARG A 42 4.35 3.41 0.39
C ARG A 42 5.29 3.60 1.58
N VAL A 43 4.80 3.35 2.79
CA VAL A 43 5.59 3.48 4.02
C VAL A 43 6.76 2.49 4.01
N ILE A 44 6.51 1.23 3.63
CA ILE A 44 7.52 0.17 3.63
C ILE A 44 8.60 0.43 2.58
N ILE A 45 8.25 0.87 1.37
CA ILE A 45 9.23 1.27 0.35
C ILE A 45 10.13 2.39 0.90
N LYS A 46 9.54 3.41 1.52
CA LYS A 46 10.31 4.54 2.11
C LYS A 46 11.20 4.10 3.26
N GLN A 47 10.69 3.24 4.13
CA GLN A 47 11.41 2.76 5.31
C GLN A 47 12.56 1.85 4.91
N LEU A 48 12.27 0.75 4.20
CA LEU A 48 13.30 -0.22 3.79
C LEU A 48 14.30 0.40 2.81
N GLY A 49 13.87 1.34 1.96
CA GLY A 49 14.80 2.08 1.11
C GLY A 49 15.78 2.95 1.91
N LYS A 50 15.33 3.58 3.00
CA LYS A 50 16.23 4.33 3.90
C LYS A 50 17.15 3.40 4.69
N GLU A 51 16.63 2.28 5.19
CA GLU A 51 17.42 1.27 5.89
C GLU A 51 18.50 0.68 4.97
N ALA A 52 18.16 0.38 3.72
CA ALA A 52 19.12 -0.09 2.72
C ALA A 52 20.24 0.93 2.47
N LEU A 53 19.91 2.22 2.38
CA LEU A 53 20.89 3.30 2.28
C LEU A 53 21.74 3.48 3.54
N ALA A 54 21.25 3.05 4.71
CA ALA A 54 22.01 3.04 5.95
C ALA A 54 22.97 1.83 6.06
N GLY A 55 22.94 0.90 5.10
CA GLY A 55 23.79 -0.29 5.09
C GLY A 55 23.15 -1.52 5.77
N GLU A 56 21.85 -1.47 6.07
CA GLU A 56 21.11 -2.64 6.60
C GLU A 56 21.04 -3.75 5.54
N LYS A 57 21.86 -4.79 5.71
CA LYS A 57 21.98 -5.91 4.76
C LYS A 57 20.67 -6.66 4.50
N LYS A 58 19.73 -6.62 5.46
CA LYS A 58 18.43 -7.28 5.35
C LYS A 58 17.37 -6.43 4.66
N ALA A 59 17.58 -5.12 4.48
CA ALA A 59 16.56 -4.22 3.97
C ALA A 59 16.22 -4.48 2.50
N ILE A 60 17.23 -4.71 1.65
CA ILE A 60 17.06 -5.04 0.22
C ILE A 60 16.25 -6.33 0.01
N PRO A 61 16.64 -7.50 0.58
CA PRO A 61 15.88 -8.74 0.39
C PRO A 61 14.49 -8.66 1.02
N THR A 62 14.34 -7.94 2.14
CA THR A 62 13.01 -7.73 2.75
C THR A 62 12.10 -6.91 1.84
N LEU A 63 12.64 -5.86 1.21
CA LEU A 63 11.89 -5.02 0.25
C LEU A 63 11.48 -5.83 -0.98
N GLU A 64 12.37 -6.67 -1.50
CA GLU A 64 12.10 -7.57 -2.63
C GLU A 64 10.98 -8.57 -2.33
N ILE A 65 11.03 -9.23 -1.17
CA ILE A 65 9.96 -10.13 -0.72
C ILE A 65 8.64 -9.36 -0.60
N TYR A 66 8.67 -8.19 0.04
CA TYR A 66 7.46 -7.41 0.26
C TYR A 66 6.80 -6.95 -1.05
N LEU A 67 7.62 -6.49 -2.02
CA LEU A 67 7.15 -6.11 -3.35
C LEU A 67 6.61 -7.31 -4.13
N THR A 68 7.25 -8.47 -4.01
CA THR A 68 6.80 -9.71 -4.67
C THR A 68 5.46 -10.17 -4.10
N VAL A 69 5.33 -10.23 -2.78
CA VAL A 69 4.06 -10.59 -2.12
C VAL A 69 2.97 -9.59 -2.49
N SER A 70 3.27 -8.29 -2.46
CA SER A 70 2.29 -7.24 -2.79
C SER A 70 1.86 -7.26 -4.26
N PHE A 71 2.72 -7.75 -5.17
CA PHE A 71 2.38 -7.94 -6.59
C PHE A 71 1.43 -9.11 -6.83
N LEU A 72 1.47 -10.15 -5.99
CA LEU A 72 0.59 -11.32 -6.10
C LEU A 72 -0.82 -11.07 -5.56
N GLU A 73 -1.06 -9.94 -4.89
CA GLU A 73 -2.38 -9.56 -4.39
C GLU A 73 -3.17 -8.72 -5.42
N ASP A 74 -4.50 -8.63 -5.22
CA ASP A 74 -5.37 -7.72 -5.98
C ASP A 74 -4.84 -6.29 -5.95
N THR A 75 -4.52 -5.76 -7.13
CA THR A 75 -3.90 -4.45 -7.32
C THR A 75 -4.87 -3.50 -8.01
N ASN A 76 -4.92 -2.27 -7.51
CA ASN A 76 -5.50 -1.15 -8.23
C ASN A 76 -4.39 -0.35 -8.92
N ALA A 77 -4.75 0.55 -9.84
CA ALA A 77 -3.79 1.34 -10.61
C ALA A 77 -2.76 2.09 -9.73
N ASP A 78 -3.18 2.58 -8.55
CA ASP A 78 -2.26 3.26 -7.63
C ASP A 78 -1.24 2.30 -7.00
N MET A 79 -1.67 1.10 -6.61
CA MET A 79 -0.78 0.10 -6.03
C MET A 79 0.19 -0.45 -7.09
N GLU A 80 -0.28 -0.65 -8.33
CA GLU A 80 0.57 -1.05 -9.45
C GLU A 80 1.67 -0.01 -9.73
N ARG A 81 1.32 1.29 -9.76
CA ARG A 81 2.30 2.38 -9.89
C ARG A 81 3.34 2.36 -8.77
N LEU A 82 2.91 2.17 -7.52
CA LEU A 82 3.83 2.06 -6.37
C LEU A 82 4.73 0.83 -6.46
N LEU A 83 4.22 -0.30 -6.96
CA LEU A 83 5.01 -1.51 -7.16
C LEU A 83 6.09 -1.30 -8.22
N VAL A 84 5.75 -0.66 -9.35
CA VAL A 84 6.72 -0.32 -10.39
C VAL A 84 7.79 0.62 -9.83
N GLN A 85 7.39 1.70 -9.13
CA GLN A 85 8.34 2.60 -8.47
C GLN A 85 9.23 1.88 -7.46
N GLY A 86 8.64 1.01 -6.63
CA GLY A 86 9.36 0.21 -5.65
C GLY A 86 10.37 -0.74 -6.28
N ARG A 87 10.04 -1.36 -7.41
CA ARG A 87 10.97 -2.21 -8.18
C ARG A 87 12.12 -1.41 -8.77
N VAL A 88 11.85 -0.23 -9.34
CA VAL A 88 12.92 0.66 -9.83
C VAL A 88 13.87 1.00 -8.69
N ILE A 89 13.35 1.40 -7.53
CA ILE A 89 14.14 1.69 -6.33
C ILE A 89 14.95 0.47 -5.90
N LEU A 90 14.35 -0.72 -5.87
CA LEU A 90 15.02 -1.97 -5.50
C LEU A 90 16.20 -2.28 -6.43
N GLU A 91 16.01 -2.17 -7.74
CA GLU A 91 17.07 -2.41 -8.72
C GLU A 91 18.19 -1.37 -8.60
N THR A 92 17.85 -0.09 -8.37
CA THR A 92 18.87 0.94 -8.09
C THR A 92 19.61 0.66 -6.78
N LEU A 93 18.92 0.18 -5.74
CA LEU A 93 19.55 -0.19 -4.47
C LEU A 93 20.51 -1.37 -4.61
N LYS A 94 20.16 -2.37 -5.42
CA LYS A 94 21.04 -3.52 -5.72
C LYS A 94 22.29 -3.13 -6.50
N GLN A 95 22.23 -2.03 -7.25
CA GLN A 95 23.34 -1.49 -8.05
C GLN A 95 24.20 -0.47 -7.29
N LEU A 96 23.88 -0.17 -6.02
CA LEU A 96 24.69 0.74 -5.22
C LEU A 96 26.12 0.16 -5.08
N PRO A 97 27.15 0.97 -5.34
CA PRO A 97 28.52 0.58 -5.04
C PRO A 97 28.73 0.53 -3.52
N ASP A 98 29.82 -0.09 -3.07
CA ASP A 98 30.15 -0.14 -1.65
C ASP A 98 30.25 1.27 -1.05
N GLN A 99 29.88 1.41 0.23
CA GLN A 99 29.80 2.72 0.91
C GLN A 99 31.14 3.48 0.93
N ASP A 100 32.25 2.75 0.80
CA ASP A 100 33.61 3.29 0.80
C ASP A 100 34.06 3.83 -0.57
N THR A 101 33.23 3.69 -1.61
CA THR A 101 33.53 4.20 -2.96
C THR A 101 33.19 5.68 -3.10
N ALA A 102 33.99 6.42 -3.88
CA ALA A 102 33.78 7.85 -4.13
C ALA A 102 32.43 8.17 -4.83
N ASP A 103 31.86 7.19 -5.55
CA ASP A 103 30.61 7.33 -6.29
C ASP A 103 29.35 7.06 -5.43
N TYR A 104 29.52 6.47 -4.24
CA TYR A 104 28.42 6.19 -3.31
C TYR A 104 27.52 7.39 -3.00
N PRO A 105 28.03 8.60 -2.64
CA PRO A 105 27.18 9.73 -2.31
C PRO A 105 26.29 10.18 -3.48
N ALA A 106 26.78 10.09 -4.72
CA ALA A 106 26.00 10.43 -5.92
C ALA A 106 24.90 9.40 -6.18
N ALA A 107 25.23 8.10 -6.10
CA ALA A 107 24.26 7.02 -6.25
C ALA A 107 23.20 7.04 -5.13
N ALA A 108 23.60 7.29 -3.88
CA ALA A 108 22.70 7.43 -2.73
C ALA A 108 21.78 8.66 -2.87
N ALA A 109 22.25 9.77 -3.45
CA ALA A 109 21.42 10.93 -3.72
C ALA A 109 20.32 10.63 -4.76
N HIS A 110 20.65 9.85 -5.80
CA HIS A 110 19.67 9.40 -6.79
C HIS A 110 18.56 8.54 -6.16
N VAL A 111 18.93 7.55 -5.33
CA VAL A 111 17.95 6.74 -4.60
C VAL A 111 17.10 7.58 -3.64
N LYS A 112 17.70 8.53 -2.91
CA LYS A 112 16.95 9.46 -2.04
C LYS A 112 15.91 10.28 -2.83
N HIS A 113 16.26 10.72 -4.02
CA HIS A 113 15.33 11.43 -4.89
C HIS A 113 14.17 10.54 -5.35
N LEU A 114 14.44 9.29 -5.75
CA LEU A 114 13.40 8.33 -6.09
C LEU A 114 12.47 8.03 -4.89
N LEU A 115 13.03 7.86 -3.69
CA LEU A 115 12.27 7.68 -2.45
C LEU A 115 11.37 8.88 -2.11
N ALA A 116 11.82 10.10 -2.42
CA ALA A 116 11.02 11.31 -2.23
C ALA A 116 9.83 11.38 -3.20
N GLN A 117 9.98 10.84 -4.42
CA GLN A 117 8.94 10.79 -5.45
C GLN A 117 7.88 9.70 -5.22
N VAL A 118 8.09 8.79 -4.27
CA VAL A 118 7.07 7.80 -3.88
C VAL A 118 5.92 8.56 -3.19
N ALA A 119 4.95 9.00 -3.99
CA ALA A 119 3.82 9.82 -3.58
C ALA A 119 2.74 9.00 -2.91
#